data_AF-A0A9E2BP31-F1
#
_entry.id   AF-A0A9E2BP31-F1
#
_cell.length_a   1.000
_cell.length_b   1.000
_cell.length_c   1.000
_cell.angle_alpha   90.00
_cell.angle_beta   90.00
_cell.angle_gamma   90.00
#
_symmetry.space_group_name_H-M   'P 1'
#
loop_
_entity.id
_entity.type
_entity.pdbx_description
1 polymer ?
#
loop_
_entity_poly.entity_id
_entity_poly.type
_entity_poly.pdbx_seq_one_letter_code
_entity_poly.pdbx_strand_id
1 'polypeptide(L)'
;MSSSRCAHPVSSVGAIWKKGHRRGVSRSAKVARRPAAHAAVVAAAGNHAMELVCPAGSLPALKAAVDHGADCVYLGFRDATNARNFAGLNFDEAAIATGIRYAHDRGRKVLLALNTYPQAASPQVWRSAIDRAAQSGVNAVILADPGLMAYALKHYPDLRLHLSVQGSATNFEAINFYHQHFGIARAVLPRVLSLTQVEQVLEKTPVEIEVFGFGSLCVMVEGRCALSSYVTGEAPNTHGVCSPPKAVRWQETPQGRESRLNGVLIDRYAPGENAGYPTLCKGRFDVDEEQNYYAIEEPTSLNTLSLLPQLMKIGVRAIKIEGRQRSPAYVAQVTKVWREAIDNCQENPHRYSPKPVWMSDLDKVAEGQQHTLGAYHRPWK
;
A
#
# COMPACT_ATOMS: atom_id res chain seq x y z
N MET A 1 -42.25 49.26 -41.39
CA MET A 1 -41.22 48.68 -42.27
C MET A 1 -40.24 47.93 -41.36
N SER A 2 -40.62 46.72 -40.95
CA SER A 2 -40.25 45.40 -41.52
C SER A 2 -38.83 44.99 -41.07
N SER A 3 -38.73 44.27 -39.95
CA SER A 3 -38.68 42.78 -39.86
C SER A 3 -37.25 42.28 -40.07
N SER A 4 -36.65 41.40 -39.26
CA SER A 4 -37.22 40.26 -38.52
C SER A 4 -36.24 39.79 -37.44
N ARG A 5 -36.77 39.51 -36.24
CA ARG A 5 -36.13 38.70 -35.19
C ARG A 5 -36.45 37.22 -35.45
N CYS A 6 -35.49 36.33 -35.23
CA CYS A 6 -35.75 34.92 -34.99
C CYS A 6 -35.25 34.55 -33.59
N ALA A 7 -36.20 34.38 -32.68
CA ALA A 7 -36.09 33.59 -31.47
C ALA A 7 -37.16 32.50 -31.58
N HIS A 8 -36.80 31.25 -31.29
CA HIS A 8 -37.73 30.14 -31.14
C HIS A 8 -37.41 29.33 -29.88
N PRO A 9 -38.41 28.64 -29.30
CA PRO A 9 -38.63 28.66 -27.86
C PRO A 9 -38.54 27.28 -27.22
N VAL A 10 -38.49 27.31 -25.88
CA VAL A 10 -38.75 26.19 -24.98
C VAL A 10 -40.26 25.90 -24.99
N SER A 11 -40.65 24.65 -25.24
CA SER A 11 -42.03 24.17 -25.04
C SER A 11 -42.04 22.83 -24.30
N SER A 12 -42.82 22.82 -23.22
CA SER A 12 -43.23 21.70 -22.38
C SER A 12 -44.28 20.80 -23.03
N VAL A 13 -44.15 19.48 -22.85
CA VAL A 13 -45.23 18.46 -22.86
C VAL A 13 -44.70 17.32 -21.97
N GLY A 14 -45.32 16.83 -20.90
CA GLY A 14 -46.73 16.51 -20.70
C GLY A 14 -46.84 14.99 -20.52
N ALA A 15 -47.21 14.56 -19.33
CA ALA A 15 -47.33 13.16 -18.91
C ALA A 15 -48.27 12.33 -19.79
N ILE A 16 -47.91 11.07 -20.09
CA ILE A 16 -48.82 9.92 -20.31
C ILE A 16 -47.96 8.67 -20.08
N TRP A 17 -48.29 7.83 -19.09
CA TRP A 17 -48.25 6.36 -19.18
C TRP A 17 -49.02 5.79 -17.97
N LYS A 18 -50.35 5.72 -18.13
CA LYS A 18 -51.22 4.78 -17.40
C LYS A 18 -51.96 3.96 -18.45
N LYS A 19 -51.66 2.67 -18.53
CA LYS A 19 -52.62 1.59 -18.76
C LYS A 19 -51.97 0.29 -18.29
N GLY A 20 -52.50 -0.27 -17.21
CA GLY A 20 -52.04 -1.52 -16.64
C GLY A 20 -52.54 -2.72 -17.44
N HIS A 21 -51.81 -3.83 -17.34
CA HIS A 21 -52.33 -5.18 -17.46
C HIS A 21 -51.76 -6.01 -16.31
N ARG A 22 -52.67 -6.47 -15.44
CA ARG A 22 -52.41 -7.48 -14.41
C ARG A 22 -52.21 -8.82 -15.10
N ARG A 23 -51.08 -9.48 -14.86
CA ARG A 23 -50.99 -10.94 -14.83
C ARG A 23 -50.11 -11.35 -13.65
N GLY A 24 -50.66 -12.25 -12.85
CA GLY A 24 -50.17 -12.59 -11.53
C GLY A 24 -48.82 -13.31 -11.54
N VAL A 25 -48.06 -13.10 -10.48
CA VAL A 25 -46.97 -13.98 -10.09
C VAL A 25 -47.25 -14.45 -8.67
N SER A 26 -47.46 -15.76 -8.55
CA SER A 26 -47.67 -16.47 -7.30
C SER A 26 -46.36 -16.75 -6.58
N ARG A 27 -46.38 -16.51 -5.27
CA ARG A 27 -45.72 -17.25 -4.18
C ARG A 27 -44.20 -17.45 -4.20
N SER A 28 -43.59 -16.80 -3.21
CA SER A 28 -42.67 -17.38 -2.21
C SER A 28 -41.33 -17.93 -2.71
N ALA A 29 -40.30 -17.08 -2.67
CA ALA A 29 -38.95 -17.52 -2.35
C ALA A 29 -38.54 -16.85 -1.01
N LYS A 30 -38.61 -17.62 0.08
CA LYS A 30 -37.97 -17.26 1.35
C LYS A 30 -36.47 -17.17 1.10
N VAL A 31 -35.91 -15.97 1.10
CA VAL A 31 -34.47 -15.77 1.24
C VAL A 31 -34.09 -16.19 2.65
N ALA A 32 -33.60 -17.42 2.80
CA ALA A 32 -33.01 -17.88 4.03
C ALA A 32 -31.75 -17.06 4.31
N ARG A 33 -31.82 -16.15 5.28
CA ARG A 33 -30.64 -15.59 5.94
C ARG A 33 -29.84 -16.78 6.47
N ARG A 34 -28.63 -17.01 5.95
CA ARG A 34 -27.67 -17.98 6.47
C ARG A 34 -26.67 -17.23 7.38
N PRO A 35 -26.79 -17.30 8.72
CA PRO A 35 -25.77 -16.78 9.63
C PRO A 35 -24.58 -17.75 9.77
N ALA A 36 -24.71 -18.96 9.23
CA ALA A 36 -23.75 -20.05 9.45
C ALA A 36 -22.49 -20.01 8.58
N ALA A 37 -22.48 -19.25 7.48
CA ALA A 37 -21.31 -19.16 6.61
C ALA A 37 -20.15 -18.40 7.25
N HIS A 38 -20.43 -17.39 8.10
CA HIS A 38 -19.40 -16.64 8.79
C HIS A 38 -18.70 -17.45 9.88
N ALA A 39 -19.48 -18.17 10.69
CA ALA A 39 -18.93 -19.03 11.73
C ALA A 39 -18.03 -20.13 11.13
N ALA A 40 -18.33 -20.62 9.93
CA ALA A 40 -17.51 -21.61 9.23
C ALA A 40 -16.22 -21.02 8.64
N VAL A 41 -16.20 -19.77 8.19
CA VAL A 41 -14.98 -19.08 7.72
C VAL A 41 -14.05 -18.76 8.90
N VAL A 42 -14.62 -18.36 10.05
CA VAL A 42 -13.86 -18.14 11.29
C VAL A 42 -13.35 -19.47 11.88
N ALA A 43 -14.13 -20.56 11.77
CA ALA A 43 -13.70 -21.89 12.21
C ALA A 43 -12.70 -22.58 11.27
N ALA A 44 -12.66 -22.18 9.98
CA ALA A 44 -11.65 -22.64 9.02
C ALA A 44 -10.31 -21.86 9.11
N ALA A 45 -10.23 -20.82 9.97
CA ALA A 45 -8.98 -20.16 10.34
C ALA A 45 -8.13 -21.04 11.29
N GLY A 46 -7.97 -22.32 10.93
CA GLY A 46 -7.05 -23.22 11.60
C GLY A 46 -5.64 -22.66 11.50
N ASN A 47 -5.08 -22.26 12.64
CA ASN A 47 -3.65 -22.12 12.94
C ASN A 47 -2.76 -21.60 11.78
N HIS A 48 -3.21 -20.57 11.08
CA HIS A 48 -2.45 -19.99 9.99
C HIS A 48 -1.50 -18.95 10.56
N ALA A 49 -0.22 -19.32 10.71
CA ALA A 49 0.83 -18.41 11.15
C ALA A 49 0.82 -17.12 10.29
N MET A 50 0.81 -15.98 10.96
CA MET A 50 0.91 -14.65 10.37
C MET A 50 2.20 -14.55 9.54
N GLU A 51 2.07 -14.17 8.27
CA GLU A 51 3.21 -14.07 7.35
C GLU A 51 3.96 -12.76 7.52
N LEU A 52 5.29 -12.80 7.48
CA LEU A 52 6.15 -11.63 7.39
C LEU A 52 6.50 -11.30 5.93
N VAL A 53 6.06 -10.14 5.45
CA VAL A 53 6.23 -9.66 4.06
C VAL A 53 7.26 -8.53 4.03
N CYS A 54 8.47 -8.85 3.55
CA CYS A 54 9.62 -7.94 3.61
C CYS A 54 9.98 -7.30 2.25
N PRO A 55 10.49 -6.05 2.26
CA PRO A 55 10.85 -5.32 1.06
C PRO A 55 12.17 -5.83 0.46
N ALA A 56 12.24 -5.88 -0.87
CA ALA A 56 13.49 -6.05 -1.59
C ALA A 56 13.62 -5.02 -2.73
N GLY A 57 14.60 -4.13 -2.61
CA GLY A 57 15.01 -3.21 -3.67
C GLY A 57 16.14 -3.75 -4.56
N SER A 58 16.79 -4.84 -4.15
CA SER A 58 17.94 -5.44 -4.85
C SER A 58 18.08 -6.91 -4.45
N LEU A 59 18.85 -7.68 -5.22
CA LEU A 59 19.09 -9.09 -4.92
C LEU A 59 19.76 -9.30 -3.54
N PRO A 60 20.75 -8.49 -3.11
CA PRO A 60 21.28 -8.58 -1.74
C PRO A 60 20.22 -8.33 -0.66
N ALA A 61 19.32 -7.36 -0.85
CA ALA A 61 18.24 -7.10 0.09
C ALA A 61 17.22 -8.26 0.16
N LEU A 62 16.92 -8.89 -0.99
CA LEU A 62 16.10 -10.09 -1.04
C LEU A 62 16.71 -11.22 -0.22
N LYS A 63 18.00 -11.50 -0.43
CA LYS A 63 18.71 -12.55 0.31
C LYS A 63 18.71 -12.26 1.80
N ALA A 64 19.01 -11.01 2.19
CA ALA A 64 18.97 -10.56 3.56
C ALA A 64 17.60 -10.79 4.23
N ALA A 65 16.50 -10.42 3.56
CA ALA A 65 15.14 -10.68 4.08
C ALA A 65 14.88 -12.17 4.28
N VAL A 66 15.17 -12.99 3.27
CA VAL A 66 14.93 -14.43 3.31
C VAL A 66 15.76 -15.11 4.41
N ASP A 67 17.06 -14.80 4.50
CA ASP A 67 17.97 -15.37 5.50
C ASP A 67 17.60 -14.99 6.95
N HIS A 68 16.87 -13.88 7.14
CA HIS A 68 16.46 -13.39 8.46
C HIS A 68 14.99 -13.70 8.80
N GLY A 69 14.32 -14.55 7.99
CA GLY A 69 13.03 -15.13 8.35
C GLY A 69 11.80 -14.52 7.68
N ALA A 70 11.96 -13.78 6.57
CA ALA A 70 10.81 -13.36 5.77
C ALA A 70 10.07 -14.59 5.19
N ASP A 71 8.74 -14.62 5.33
CA ASP A 71 7.90 -15.63 4.67
C ASP A 71 7.68 -15.28 3.20
N CYS A 72 7.54 -13.98 2.94
CA CYS A 72 7.42 -13.41 1.60
C CYS A 72 8.41 -12.25 1.43
N VAL A 73 8.97 -12.12 0.24
CA VAL A 73 9.68 -10.91 -0.20
C VAL A 73 8.90 -10.25 -1.32
N TYR A 74 8.77 -8.92 -1.30
CA TYR A 74 8.17 -8.17 -2.40
C TYR A 74 9.19 -7.28 -3.11
N LEU A 75 9.20 -7.37 -4.44
CA LEU A 75 10.13 -6.66 -5.33
C LEU A 75 9.39 -6.02 -6.49
N GLY A 76 10.10 -5.29 -7.35
CA GLY A 76 9.53 -4.72 -8.59
C GLY A 76 10.52 -4.80 -9.74
N PHE A 77 10.03 -4.65 -10.96
CA PHE A 77 10.87 -4.49 -12.14
C PHE A 77 11.61 -3.15 -12.13
N ARG A 78 12.76 -3.08 -12.81
CA ARG A 78 13.49 -1.84 -13.05
C ARG A 78 12.83 -1.03 -14.18
N ASP A 79 11.60 -0.58 -13.93
CA ASP A 79 10.79 0.24 -14.82
C ASP A 79 9.71 1.03 -14.04
N ALA A 80 8.84 1.75 -14.77
CA ALA A 80 7.82 2.63 -14.21
C ALA A 80 6.59 1.90 -13.62
N THR A 81 6.53 0.56 -13.65
CA THR A 81 5.32 -0.20 -13.30
C THR A 81 5.07 -0.33 -11.81
N ASN A 82 5.98 0.16 -10.96
CA ASN A 82 5.90 0.01 -9.51
C ASN A 82 6.33 1.25 -8.74
N ALA A 83 5.78 1.39 -7.55
CA ALA A 83 6.26 2.37 -6.58
C ALA A 83 7.72 2.11 -6.21
N ARG A 84 8.46 3.16 -5.85
CA ARG A 84 9.91 3.15 -5.60
C ARG A 84 10.74 2.96 -6.88
N ASN A 85 10.33 3.60 -7.97
CA ASN A 85 11.08 3.62 -9.23
C ASN A 85 12.25 4.63 -9.16
N PHE A 86 13.31 4.26 -8.44
CA PHE A 86 14.54 5.04 -8.35
C PHE A 86 15.68 4.34 -9.10
N ALA A 87 16.61 5.13 -9.63
CA ALA A 87 17.81 4.60 -10.28
C ALA A 87 18.61 3.71 -9.32
N GLY A 88 19.12 2.59 -9.82
CA GLY A 88 19.91 1.63 -9.04
C GLY A 88 19.08 0.69 -8.14
N LEU A 89 17.76 0.89 -8.05
CA LEU A 89 16.86 -0.09 -7.43
C LEU A 89 16.25 -1.01 -8.48
N ASN A 90 15.61 -2.04 -7.97
CA ASN A 90 14.74 -2.96 -8.67
C ASN A 90 15.49 -3.91 -9.60
N PHE A 91 14.76 -4.91 -10.06
CA PHE A 91 15.35 -6.09 -10.65
C PHE A 91 15.15 -6.08 -12.16
N ASP A 92 16.22 -6.45 -12.87
CA ASP A 92 16.14 -6.93 -14.24
C ASP A 92 15.77 -8.43 -14.26
N GLU A 93 15.56 -8.98 -15.45
CA GLU A 93 15.07 -10.36 -15.62
C GLU A 93 15.99 -11.41 -15.00
N ALA A 94 17.30 -11.26 -15.18
CA ALA A 94 18.30 -12.17 -14.62
C ALA A 94 18.32 -12.13 -13.08
N ALA A 95 18.24 -10.92 -12.50
CA ALA A 95 18.18 -10.74 -11.06
C ALA A 95 16.87 -11.30 -10.47
N ILE A 96 15.73 -11.12 -11.13
CA ILE A 96 14.44 -11.70 -10.70
C ILE A 96 14.51 -13.21 -10.69
N ALA A 97 14.94 -13.84 -11.80
CA ALA A 97 15.03 -15.28 -11.90
C ALA A 97 15.93 -15.87 -10.80
N THR A 98 17.04 -15.19 -10.48
CA THR A 98 17.94 -15.58 -9.40
C THR A 98 17.30 -15.41 -8.02
N GLY A 99 16.59 -14.30 -7.80
CA GLY A 99 15.88 -14.03 -6.54
C GLY A 99 14.74 -15.00 -6.27
N ILE A 100 13.97 -15.36 -7.30
CA ILE A 100 12.89 -16.34 -7.24
C ILE A 100 13.43 -17.71 -6.85
N ARG A 101 14.44 -18.23 -7.58
CA ARG A 101 15.08 -19.51 -7.22
C ARG A 101 15.57 -19.51 -5.78
N TYR A 102 16.31 -18.48 -5.38
CA TYR A 102 16.86 -18.38 -4.04
C TYR A 102 15.80 -18.42 -2.93
N ALA A 103 14.68 -17.72 -3.12
CA ALA A 103 13.57 -17.71 -2.17
C ALA A 103 12.84 -19.06 -2.15
N HIS A 104 12.54 -19.63 -3.32
CA HIS A 104 11.83 -20.90 -3.47
C HIS A 104 12.63 -22.08 -2.90
N ASP A 105 13.94 -22.11 -3.09
CA ASP A 105 14.85 -23.11 -2.50
C ASP A 105 14.79 -23.12 -0.96
N ARG A 106 14.29 -22.04 -0.35
CA ARG A 106 14.10 -21.89 1.11
C ARG A 106 12.63 -21.90 1.52
N GLY A 107 11.73 -22.31 0.61
CA GLY A 107 10.29 -22.36 0.85
C GLY A 107 9.63 -20.99 1.03
N ARG A 108 10.26 -19.90 0.57
CA ARG A 108 9.77 -18.52 0.73
C ARG A 108 9.13 -18.03 -0.56
N LYS A 109 8.18 -17.10 -0.43
CA LYS A 109 7.39 -16.58 -1.56
C LYS A 109 7.98 -15.29 -2.10
N VAL A 110 7.87 -15.08 -3.41
CA VAL A 110 8.19 -13.82 -4.08
C VAL A 110 6.92 -13.17 -4.60
N LEU A 111 6.68 -11.93 -4.20
CA LEU A 111 5.55 -11.11 -4.65
C LEU A 111 6.09 -9.98 -5.54
N LEU A 112 5.43 -9.72 -6.65
CA LEU A 112 5.80 -8.64 -7.55
C LEU A 112 4.89 -7.43 -7.35
N ALA A 113 5.46 -6.29 -6.95
CA ALA A 113 4.79 -5.01 -7.03
C ALA A 113 4.72 -4.55 -8.48
N LEU A 114 3.50 -4.38 -8.99
CA LEU A 114 3.19 -3.80 -10.30
C LEU A 114 2.00 -2.84 -10.09
N ASN A 115 2.23 -1.84 -9.26
CA ASN A 115 1.17 -1.12 -8.58
C ASN A 115 1.04 0.36 -8.96
N THR A 116 1.70 0.83 -10.02
CA THR A 116 1.40 2.16 -10.60
C THR A 116 0.29 2.06 -11.64
N TYR A 117 -0.39 3.17 -11.87
CA TYR A 117 -1.47 3.30 -12.84
C TYR A 117 -0.91 3.60 -14.25
N PRO A 118 -1.33 2.83 -15.28
CA PRO A 118 -0.90 3.07 -16.66
C PRO A 118 -1.17 4.49 -17.13
N GLN A 119 -0.18 5.08 -17.81
CA GLN A 119 -0.38 6.34 -18.52
C GLN A 119 -1.08 6.07 -19.85
N ALA A 120 -2.07 6.90 -20.22
CA ALA A 120 -2.94 6.68 -21.38
C ALA A 120 -2.16 6.51 -22.70
N ALA A 121 -1.00 7.16 -22.84
CA ALA A 121 -0.16 7.08 -24.02
C ALA A 121 0.56 5.73 -24.19
N SER A 122 0.83 5.01 -23.10
CA SER A 122 1.74 3.84 -23.12
C SER A 122 1.31 2.69 -22.19
N PRO A 123 0.05 2.20 -22.24
CA PRO A 123 -0.42 1.14 -21.34
C PRO A 123 0.27 -0.21 -21.57
N GLN A 124 0.91 -0.41 -22.72
CA GLN A 124 1.55 -1.68 -23.09
C GLN A 124 2.70 -2.07 -22.16
N VAL A 125 3.41 -1.10 -21.56
CA VAL A 125 4.50 -1.37 -20.61
C VAL A 125 3.99 -2.17 -19.41
N TRP A 126 2.81 -1.82 -18.89
CA TRP A 126 2.20 -2.51 -17.74
C TRP A 126 1.66 -3.89 -18.13
N ARG A 127 1.05 -4.03 -19.31
CA ARG A 127 0.57 -5.33 -19.80
C ARG A 127 1.74 -6.30 -20.01
N SER A 128 2.80 -5.84 -20.67
CA SER A 128 4.03 -6.63 -20.84
C SER A 128 4.67 -6.99 -19.50
N ALA A 129 4.63 -6.10 -18.50
CA ALA A 129 5.09 -6.43 -17.17
C ALA A 129 4.23 -7.52 -16.49
N ILE A 130 2.91 -7.54 -16.70
CA ILE A 130 2.05 -8.65 -16.23
C ILE A 130 2.44 -9.95 -16.94
N ASP A 131 2.64 -9.92 -18.25
CA ASP A 131 3.02 -11.11 -19.03
C ASP A 131 4.35 -11.69 -18.52
N ARG A 132 5.36 -10.84 -18.31
CA ARG A 132 6.65 -11.24 -17.72
C ARG A 132 6.49 -11.77 -16.30
N ALA A 133 5.65 -11.14 -15.47
CA ALA A 133 5.40 -11.59 -14.11
C ALA A 133 4.82 -13.01 -14.10
N ALA A 134 3.78 -13.27 -14.91
CA ALA A 134 3.16 -14.57 -15.03
C ALA A 134 4.14 -15.68 -15.47
N GLN A 135 5.10 -15.35 -16.34
CA GLN A 135 6.10 -16.29 -16.86
C GLN A 135 7.29 -16.50 -15.91
N SER A 136 7.55 -15.55 -15.00
CA SER A 136 8.71 -15.56 -14.10
C SER A 136 8.60 -16.51 -12.91
N GLY A 137 7.39 -16.97 -12.57
CA GLY A 137 7.13 -17.85 -11.42
C GLY A 137 6.96 -17.12 -10.09
N VAL A 138 6.62 -15.82 -10.09
CA VAL A 138 6.24 -15.12 -8.85
C VAL A 138 4.96 -15.70 -8.25
N ASN A 139 4.85 -15.67 -6.93
CA ASN A 139 3.73 -16.26 -6.20
C ASN A 139 2.48 -15.36 -6.17
N ALA A 140 2.63 -14.06 -6.40
CA ALA A 140 1.52 -13.13 -6.61
C ALA A 140 1.99 -11.83 -7.28
N VAL A 141 1.06 -11.11 -7.89
CA VAL A 141 1.26 -9.73 -8.35
C VAL A 141 0.39 -8.78 -7.54
N ILE A 142 0.99 -7.71 -7.04
CA ILE A 142 0.35 -6.65 -6.26
C ILE A 142 -0.02 -5.52 -7.22
N LEU A 143 -1.30 -5.41 -7.56
CA LEU A 143 -1.86 -4.49 -8.56
C LEU A 143 -2.74 -3.41 -7.91
N ALA A 144 -2.93 -2.28 -8.59
CA ALA A 144 -3.85 -1.21 -8.15
C ALA A 144 -4.95 -0.94 -9.19
N ASP A 145 -4.60 -0.96 -10.48
CA ASP A 145 -5.49 -0.59 -11.57
C ASP A 145 -6.47 -1.73 -11.93
N PRO A 146 -7.80 -1.47 -11.95
CA PRO A 146 -8.80 -2.47 -12.33
C PRO A 146 -8.65 -2.99 -13.78
N GLY A 147 -8.18 -2.16 -14.71
CA GLY A 147 -7.97 -2.57 -16.11
C GLY A 147 -6.82 -3.56 -16.24
N LEU A 148 -5.74 -3.36 -15.48
CA LEU A 148 -4.64 -4.32 -15.36
C LEU A 148 -5.07 -5.61 -14.66
N MET A 149 -5.90 -5.54 -13.63
CA MET A 149 -6.45 -6.73 -12.98
C MET A 149 -7.36 -7.52 -13.94
N ALA A 150 -8.21 -6.84 -14.70
CA ALA A 150 -9.04 -7.47 -15.74
C ALA A 150 -8.18 -8.14 -16.82
N TYR A 151 -7.09 -7.50 -17.24
CA TYR A 151 -6.12 -8.08 -18.16
C TYR A 151 -5.46 -9.33 -17.58
N ALA A 152 -4.94 -9.25 -16.35
CA ALA A 152 -4.31 -10.38 -15.67
C ALA A 152 -5.29 -11.57 -15.53
N LEU A 153 -6.51 -11.34 -15.06
CA LEU A 153 -7.53 -12.38 -14.92
C LEU A 153 -7.88 -13.05 -16.26
N LYS A 154 -7.99 -12.26 -17.34
CA LYS A 154 -8.32 -12.78 -18.67
C LYS A 154 -7.21 -13.64 -19.27
N HIS A 155 -5.95 -13.23 -19.10
CA HIS A 155 -4.81 -13.86 -19.78
C HIS A 155 -4.09 -14.90 -18.91
N TYR A 156 -4.14 -14.75 -17.58
CA TYR A 156 -3.45 -15.57 -16.60
C TYR A 156 -4.36 -15.85 -15.39
N PRO A 157 -5.44 -16.63 -15.54
CA PRO A 157 -6.44 -16.83 -14.49
C PRO A 157 -5.88 -17.46 -13.21
N ASP A 158 -4.77 -18.20 -13.31
CA ASP A 158 -4.09 -18.82 -12.15
C ASP A 158 -3.13 -17.86 -11.44
N LEU A 159 -2.86 -16.69 -12.01
CA LEU A 159 -1.97 -15.69 -11.39
C LEU A 159 -2.65 -15.09 -10.16
N ARG A 160 -2.13 -15.39 -8.97
CA ARG A 160 -2.66 -14.84 -7.72
C ARG A 160 -2.51 -13.32 -7.69
N LEU A 161 -3.62 -12.61 -7.52
CA LEU A 161 -3.64 -11.14 -7.47
C LEU A 161 -3.81 -10.64 -6.04
N HIS A 162 -3.00 -9.64 -5.68
CA HIS A 162 -3.14 -8.88 -4.43
C HIS A 162 -3.53 -7.44 -4.77
N LEU A 163 -4.46 -6.85 -4.02
CA LEU A 163 -4.79 -5.44 -4.11
C LEU A 163 -3.74 -4.62 -3.35
N SER A 164 -3.06 -3.76 -4.08
CA SER A 164 -2.11 -2.81 -3.54
C SER A 164 -2.80 -1.75 -2.69
N VAL A 165 -2.09 -1.24 -1.69
CA VAL A 165 -2.49 -0.03 -0.96
C VAL A 165 -2.69 1.17 -1.89
N GLN A 166 -2.08 1.15 -3.09
CA GLN A 166 -2.33 2.12 -4.15
C GLN A 166 -3.79 2.16 -4.67
N GLY A 167 -4.56 1.10 -4.47
CA GLY A 167 -6.00 1.08 -4.74
C GLY A 167 -6.81 1.95 -3.76
N SER A 168 -6.25 2.24 -2.59
CA SER A 168 -6.88 3.04 -1.52
C SER A 168 -8.24 2.50 -1.05
N ALA A 169 -8.39 1.18 -1.00
CA ALA A 169 -9.60 0.54 -0.48
C ALA A 169 -9.58 0.53 1.05
N THR A 170 -10.50 1.26 1.67
CA THR A 170 -10.57 1.47 3.13
C THR A 170 -11.77 0.83 3.81
N ASN A 171 -12.57 0.06 3.07
CA ASN A 171 -13.74 -0.66 3.60
C ASN A 171 -13.93 -1.99 2.88
N PHE A 172 -14.77 -2.86 3.45
CA PHE A 172 -14.99 -4.20 2.93
C PHE A 172 -15.76 -4.19 1.60
N GLU A 173 -16.63 -3.20 1.35
CA GLU A 173 -17.38 -3.10 0.11
C GLU A 173 -16.45 -2.89 -1.10
N ALA A 174 -15.47 -1.99 -0.96
CA ALA A 174 -14.46 -1.76 -1.99
C ALA A 174 -13.62 -3.03 -2.21
N ILE A 175 -13.13 -3.66 -1.14
CA ILE A 175 -12.32 -4.88 -1.24
C ILE A 175 -13.12 -6.03 -1.89
N ASN A 176 -14.38 -6.21 -1.48
CA ASN A 176 -15.25 -7.24 -2.03
C ASN A 176 -15.59 -6.97 -3.49
N PHE A 177 -15.72 -5.72 -3.91
CA PHE A 177 -15.85 -5.37 -5.34
C PHE A 177 -14.64 -5.87 -6.14
N TYR A 178 -13.42 -5.58 -5.69
CA TYR A 178 -12.23 -6.10 -6.36
C TYR A 178 -12.17 -7.63 -6.36
N HIS A 179 -12.58 -8.27 -5.26
CA HIS A 179 -12.61 -9.73 -5.16
C HIS A 179 -13.60 -10.35 -6.15
N GLN A 180 -14.83 -9.84 -6.20
CA GLN A 180 -15.89 -10.35 -7.06
C GLN A 180 -15.57 -10.18 -8.55
N HIS A 181 -14.92 -9.08 -8.93
CA HIS A 181 -14.66 -8.77 -10.33
C HIS A 181 -13.30 -9.25 -10.84
N PHE A 182 -12.31 -9.38 -9.96
CA PHE A 182 -10.94 -9.68 -10.36
C PHE A 182 -10.30 -10.86 -9.61
N GLY A 183 -11.00 -11.45 -8.64
CA GLY A 183 -10.48 -12.59 -7.89
C GLY A 183 -9.28 -12.26 -7.00
N ILE A 184 -9.13 -11.00 -6.53
CA ILE A 184 -8.04 -10.67 -5.61
C ILE A 184 -8.10 -11.59 -4.38
N ALA A 185 -6.93 -12.11 -3.99
CA ALA A 185 -6.82 -13.06 -2.90
C ALA A 185 -6.35 -12.42 -1.60
N ARG A 186 -5.72 -11.25 -1.68
CA ARG A 186 -5.24 -10.45 -0.55
C ARG A 186 -5.38 -8.96 -0.83
N ALA A 187 -5.62 -8.15 0.20
CA ALA A 187 -5.61 -6.70 0.12
C ALA A 187 -4.65 -6.10 1.16
N VAL A 188 -3.78 -5.19 0.70
CA VAL A 188 -2.90 -4.40 1.56
C VAL A 188 -3.66 -3.15 2.00
N LEU A 189 -3.99 -3.04 3.29
CA LEU A 189 -4.77 -1.93 3.79
C LEU A 189 -3.97 -0.63 3.91
N PRO A 190 -4.59 0.52 3.61
CA PRO A 190 -4.08 1.83 3.97
C PRO A 190 -3.87 2.00 5.48
N ARG A 191 -2.82 2.71 5.88
CA ARG A 191 -2.45 3.01 7.27
C ARG A 191 -3.29 4.12 7.91
N VAL A 192 -4.47 4.38 7.36
CA VAL A 192 -5.43 5.41 7.81
C VAL A 192 -6.62 4.81 8.58
N LEU A 193 -6.71 3.48 8.63
CA LEU A 193 -7.73 2.75 9.39
C LEU A 193 -7.31 2.57 10.85
N SER A 194 -8.26 2.74 11.77
CA SER A 194 -8.07 2.30 13.15
C SER A 194 -8.17 0.78 13.29
N LEU A 195 -7.66 0.23 14.40
CA LEU A 195 -7.71 -1.21 14.64
C LEU A 195 -9.14 -1.79 14.56
N THR A 196 -10.11 -1.08 15.14
CA THR A 196 -11.55 -1.42 15.02
C THR A 196 -12.05 -1.42 13.57
N GLN A 197 -11.57 -0.51 12.72
CA GLN A 197 -11.97 -0.49 11.31
C GLN A 197 -11.35 -1.66 10.54
N VAL A 198 -10.11 -2.06 10.88
CA VAL A 198 -9.47 -3.26 10.33
C VAL A 198 -10.24 -4.51 10.73
N GLU A 199 -10.65 -4.63 12.00
CA GLU A 199 -11.49 -5.73 12.48
C GLU A 199 -12.83 -5.80 11.72
N GLN A 200 -13.51 -4.66 11.54
CA GLN A 200 -14.75 -4.60 10.75
C GLN A 200 -14.58 -5.01 9.28
N VAL A 201 -13.41 -4.75 8.69
CA VAL A 201 -13.09 -5.21 7.33
C VAL A 201 -12.95 -6.72 7.32
N LEU A 202 -12.12 -7.27 8.21
CA LEU A 202 -11.88 -8.71 8.38
C LEU A 202 -13.16 -9.49 8.62
N GLU A 203 -14.07 -8.94 9.43
CA GLU A 203 -15.38 -9.53 9.69
C GLU A 203 -16.25 -9.62 8.44
N LYS A 204 -16.00 -8.87 7.36
CA LYS A 204 -16.97 -8.74 6.24
C LYS A 204 -16.38 -9.03 4.86
N THR A 205 -15.15 -9.54 4.80
CA THR A 205 -14.48 -9.91 3.56
C THR A 205 -13.90 -11.32 3.62
N PRO A 206 -14.00 -12.11 2.54
CA PRO A 206 -13.27 -13.37 2.43
C PRO A 206 -11.79 -13.17 2.00
N VAL A 207 -11.39 -11.94 1.68
CA VAL A 207 -10.04 -11.61 1.18
C VAL A 207 -9.05 -11.57 2.33
N GLU A 208 -7.85 -12.13 2.14
CA GLU A 208 -6.78 -12.01 3.14
C GLU A 208 -6.40 -10.55 3.36
N ILE A 209 -6.27 -10.13 4.62
CA ILE A 209 -5.86 -8.76 4.96
C ILE A 209 -4.38 -8.72 5.35
N GLU A 210 -3.64 -7.86 4.66
CA GLU A 210 -2.25 -7.50 4.95
C GLU A 210 -2.19 -6.06 5.46
N VAL A 211 -1.45 -5.84 6.54
CA VAL A 211 -1.29 -4.51 7.14
C VAL A 211 0.18 -4.17 7.30
N PHE A 212 0.52 -2.88 7.32
CA PHE A 212 1.90 -2.47 7.59
C PHE A 212 2.22 -2.58 9.08
N GLY A 213 3.39 -3.14 9.39
CA GLY A 213 3.92 -3.23 10.74
C GLY A 213 4.99 -2.18 11.04
N PHE A 214 5.88 -1.92 10.08
CA PHE A 214 6.98 -0.98 10.25
C PHE A 214 7.34 -0.17 9.02
N GLY A 215 7.81 1.06 9.26
CA GLY A 215 8.47 1.92 8.27
C GLY A 215 7.75 3.24 8.03
N SER A 216 8.26 4.02 7.08
CA SER A 216 7.85 5.41 6.84
C SER A 216 6.35 5.56 6.58
N LEU A 217 5.68 6.44 7.32
CA LEU A 217 4.25 6.75 7.12
C LEU A 217 3.99 7.58 5.86
N CYS A 218 2.80 7.34 5.28
CA CYS A 218 2.20 8.16 4.25
C CYS A 218 0.91 8.76 4.83
N VAL A 219 0.72 10.06 4.63
CA VAL A 219 -0.32 10.83 5.34
C VAL A 219 -1.50 11.26 4.49
N MET A 220 -1.37 11.11 3.18
CA MET A 220 -2.47 11.39 2.27
C MET A 220 -3.45 10.22 2.26
N VAL A 221 -4.50 10.36 1.44
CA VAL A 221 -5.26 9.21 0.94
C VAL A 221 -4.26 8.24 0.32
N GLU A 222 -3.87 7.23 1.11
CA GLU A 222 -2.71 6.42 0.79
C GLU A 222 -2.91 5.77 -0.57
N GLY A 223 -1.89 5.88 -1.43
CA GLY A 223 -2.00 5.42 -2.81
C GLY A 223 -2.45 6.47 -3.84
N ARG A 224 -2.89 7.67 -3.41
CA ARG A 224 -3.39 8.74 -4.29
C ARG A 224 -2.76 10.09 -3.95
N CYS A 225 -1.43 10.19 -4.06
CA CYS A 225 -0.71 11.39 -3.65
C CYS A 225 -0.90 12.55 -4.64
N ALA A 226 -1.76 13.51 -4.28
CA ALA A 226 -1.97 14.74 -5.05
C ALA A 226 -0.84 15.77 -4.86
N LEU A 227 -0.23 15.80 -3.67
CA LEU A 227 0.84 16.74 -3.30
C LEU A 227 2.06 16.65 -4.24
N SER A 228 2.54 15.43 -4.47
CA SER A 228 3.65 15.14 -5.37
C SER A 228 3.31 15.57 -6.81
N SER A 229 2.10 15.24 -7.27
CA SER A 229 1.62 15.61 -8.61
C SER A 229 1.52 17.13 -8.78
N TYR A 230 1.05 17.84 -7.76
CA TYR A 230 0.93 19.29 -7.77
C TYR A 230 2.29 19.97 -7.91
N VAL A 231 3.27 19.54 -7.11
CA VAL A 231 4.59 20.19 -7.10
C VAL A 231 5.44 19.78 -8.29
N THR A 232 5.39 18.52 -8.73
CA THR A 232 6.39 17.98 -9.68
C THR A 232 5.81 17.52 -11.01
N GLY A 233 4.49 17.45 -11.15
CA GLY A 233 3.81 16.79 -12.27
C GLY A 233 3.90 15.26 -12.24
N GLU A 234 4.67 14.69 -11.32
CA GLU A 234 4.86 13.25 -11.14
C GLU A 234 4.33 12.83 -9.77
N ALA A 235 3.91 11.57 -9.63
CA ALA A 235 3.36 11.05 -8.39
C ALA A 235 3.77 9.59 -8.17
N PRO A 236 3.79 9.10 -6.92
CA PRO A 236 4.15 7.71 -6.62
C PRO A 236 3.21 6.70 -7.28
N ASN A 237 1.97 7.10 -7.58
CA ASN A 237 0.99 6.25 -8.23
C ASN A 237 1.06 6.23 -9.75
N THR A 238 1.76 7.16 -10.38
CA THR A 238 1.89 7.21 -11.86
C THR A 238 3.31 7.00 -12.34
N HIS A 239 4.29 7.52 -11.58
CA HIS A 239 5.71 7.52 -11.93
C HIS A 239 6.58 6.75 -10.91
N GLY A 240 5.96 6.27 -9.82
CA GLY A 240 6.63 5.45 -8.83
C GLY A 240 7.48 6.21 -7.82
N VAL A 241 7.48 7.55 -7.82
CA VAL A 241 8.28 8.38 -6.90
C VAL A 241 7.48 9.53 -6.30
N CYS A 242 7.69 9.84 -5.02
CA CYS A 242 7.08 11.02 -4.37
C CYS A 242 7.83 12.32 -4.69
N SER A 243 9.13 12.21 -4.87
CA SER A 243 10.00 13.32 -5.23
C SER A 243 10.97 12.79 -6.27
N PRO A 244 10.78 13.10 -7.55
CA PRO A 244 11.69 12.66 -8.59
C PRO A 244 13.08 13.27 -8.36
N PRO A 245 14.19 12.52 -8.44
CA PRO A 245 15.54 13.07 -8.22
C PRO A 245 15.85 14.29 -9.07
N LYS A 246 15.35 14.33 -10.32
CA LYS A 246 15.51 15.48 -11.24
C LYS A 246 14.90 16.78 -10.70
N ALA A 247 13.89 16.71 -9.84
CA ALA A 247 13.21 17.85 -9.24
C ALA A 247 13.81 18.27 -7.88
N VAL A 248 14.69 17.45 -7.29
CA VAL A 248 15.30 17.74 -5.99
C VAL A 248 16.52 18.64 -6.15
N ARG A 249 16.63 19.67 -5.32
CA ARG A 249 17.82 20.53 -5.21
C ARG A 249 18.20 20.73 -3.75
N TRP A 250 19.49 20.78 -3.50
CA TRP A 250 20.10 21.11 -2.23
C TRP A 250 20.89 22.40 -2.40
N GLN A 251 20.66 23.38 -1.53
CA GLN A 251 21.28 24.70 -1.63
C GLN A 251 21.82 25.11 -0.26
N GLU A 252 23.09 25.45 -0.18
CA GLU A 252 23.67 26.05 1.02
C GLU A 252 23.38 27.55 1.01
N THR A 253 22.76 28.04 2.09
CA THR A 253 22.38 29.44 2.26
C THR A 253 22.92 29.98 3.59
N PRO A 254 22.97 31.32 3.80
CA PRO A 254 23.34 31.88 5.10
C PRO A 254 22.44 31.42 6.26
N GLN A 255 21.22 30.97 5.99
CA GLN A 255 20.25 30.51 6.97
C GLN A 255 20.32 29.00 7.23
N GLY A 256 21.18 28.26 6.51
CA GLY A 256 21.32 26.80 6.60
C GLY A 256 21.17 26.11 5.25
N ARG A 257 21.13 24.77 5.27
CA ARG A 257 20.96 23.96 4.06
C ARG A 257 19.49 23.87 3.71
N GLU A 258 19.11 24.34 2.53
CA GLU A 258 17.75 24.22 2.03
C GLU A 258 17.60 22.97 1.14
N SER A 259 16.51 22.24 1.35
CA SER A 259 16.02 21.24 0.41
C SER A 259 14.84 21.81 -0.38
N ARG A 260 14.89 21.64 -1.70
CA ARG A 260 13.85 22.13 -2.61
C ARG A 260 13.34 21.02 -3.50
N LEU A 261 12.04 21.05 -3.77
CA LEU A 261 11.37 20.15 -4.70
C LEU A 261 10.65 20.98 -5.76
N ASN A 262 11.13 20.89 -7.01
CA ASN A 262 10.67 21.71 -8.14
C ASN A 262 10.60 23.22 -7.79
N GLY A 263 11.63 23.74 -7.13
CA GLY A 263 11.72 25.14 -6.70
C GLY A 263 11.03 25.46 -5.37
N VAL A 264 10.08 24.65 -4.93
CA VAL A 264 9.40 24.82 -3.63
C VAL A 264 10.37 24.50 -2.50
N LEU A 265 10.48 25.39 -1.51
CA LEU A 265 11.22 25.14 -0.27
C LEU A 265 10.48 24.07 0.53
N ILE A 266 11.14 22.95 0.78
CA ILE A 266 10.59 21.84 1.56
C ILE A 266 11.07 21.92 3.00
N ASP A 267 12.34 22.26 3.19
CA ASP A 267 12.92 22.27 4.53
C ASP A 267 14.21 23.11 4.54
N ARG A 268 14.55 23.67 5.70
CA ARG A 268 15.81 24.35 6.00
C ARG A 268 16.46 23.73 7.23
N TYR A 269 17.61 23.10 7.03
CA TYR A 269 18.36 22.38 8.04
C TYR A 269 19.44 23.26 8.68
N ALA A 270 19.54 23.19 10.01
CA ALA A 270 20.64 23.79 10.75
C ALA A 270 21.97 23.07 10.44
N PRO A 271 23.13 23.72 10.67
CA PRO A 271 24.43 23.07 10.54
C PRO A 271 24.52 21.79 11.38
N GLY A 272 24.81 20.64 10.74
CA GLY A 272 24.91 19.34 11.40
C GLY A 272 23.59 18.60 11.62
N GLU A 273 22.44 19.21 11.31
CA GLU A 273 21.15 18.52 11.33
C GLU A 273 21.06 17.47 10.20
N ASN A 274 20.47 16.32 10.49
CA ASN A 274 20.29 15.26 9.50
C ASN A 274 19.19 15.65 8.51
N ALA A 275 19.58 15.79 7.25
CA ALA A 275 18.66 16.12 6.17
C ALA A 275 18.01 14.86 5.59
N GLY A 276 16.67 14.79 5.67
CA GLY A 276 15.88 13.73 5.04
C GLY A 276 15.73 13.93 3.53
N TYR A 277 15.37 12.87 2.79
CA TYR A 277 15.04 13.04 1.38
C TYR A 277 13.77 13.91 1.26
N PRO A 278 13.79 15.00 0.48
CA PRO A 278 12.72 15.99 0.54
C PRO A 278 11.45 15.41 -0.03
N THR A 279 10.42 15.29 0.80
CA THR A 279 9.06 14.91 0.39
C THR A 279 8.10 15.97 0.87
N LEU A 280 7.19 16.40 0.00
CA LEU A 280 6.34 17.57 0.29
C LEU A 280 5.54 17.42 1.59
N CYS A 281 5.03 16.22 1.85
CA CYS A 281 4.23 15.95 3.05
C CYS A 281 5.03 15.92 4.35
N LYS A 282 6.36 16.00 4.30
CA LYS A 282 7.25 15.98 5.48
C LYS A 282 8.18 17.19 5.52
N GLY A 283 7.81 18.24 4.81
CA GLY A 283 8.51 19.52 4.86
C GLY A 283 8.13 20.34 6.09
N ARG A 284 8.98 21.32 6.41
CA ARG A 284 8.67 22.38 7.37
C ARG A 284 8.22 23.63 6.62
N PHE A 285 7.10 24.20 7.02
CA PHE A 285 6.43 25.32 6.34
C PHE A 285 6.08 26.43 7.33
N ASP A 286 5.85 27.62 6.79
CA ASP A 286 5.33 28.77 7.52
C ASP A 286 3.81 28.81 7.31
N VAL A 287 3.03 28.79 8.39
CA VAL A 287 1.56 28.83 8.38
C VAL A 287 1.10 29.83 9.43
N ASP A 288 0.46 30.91 8.97
CA ASP A 288 0.03 32.03 9.82
C ASP A 288 1.19 32.56 10.70
N GLU A 289 1.07 32.43 12.02
CA GLU A 289 2.08 32.88 13.00
C GLU A 289 3.16 31.81 13.28
N GLU A 290 2.92 30.55 12.91
CA GLU A 290 3.86 29.46 13.09
C GLU A 290 4.85 29.41 11.93
N GLN A 291 6.14 29.33 12.26
CA GLN A 291 7.23 29.35 11.27
C GLN A 291 8.01 28.04 11.35
N ASN A 292 8.43 27.52 10.20
CA ASN A 292 9.32 26.38 10.07
C ASN A 292 8.92 25.16 10.92
N TYR A 293 7.67 24.71 10.80
CA TYR A 293 7.15 23.53 11.50
C TYR A 293 6.50 22.53 10.54
N TYR A 294 6.32 21.29 10.99
CA TYR A 294 5.73 20.22 10.19
C TYR A 294 4.20 20.38 10.08
N ALA A 295 3.76 21.24 9.15
CA ALA A 295 2.33 21.53 8.96
C ALA A 295 1.48 20.34 8.45
N ILE A 296 2.12 19.31 7.89
CA ILE A 296 1.43 18.15 7.31
C ILE A 296 1.72 16.89 8.13
N GLU A 297 2.99 16.50 8.24
CA GLU A 297 3.41 15.33 9.00
C GLU A 297 4.87 15.42 9.40
N GLU A 298 5.17 14.93 10.59
CA GLU A 298 6.54 14.81 11.08
C GLU A 298 7.24 13.57 10.47
N PRO A 299 8.56 13.60 10.25
CA PRO A 299 9.31 12.41 9.86
C PRO A 299 9.21 11.34 10.96
N THR A 300 8.29 10.39 10.80
CA THR A 300 8.05 9.31 11.77
C THR A 300 7.84 7.96 11.08
N SER A 301 8.21 6.88 11.78
CA SER A 301 7.96 5.52 11.35
C SER A 301 6.76 4.91 12.07
N LEU A 302 5.90 4.22 11.33
CA LEU A 302 4.96 3.27 11.92
C LEU A 302 5.74 2.18 12.65
N ASN A 303 5.29 1.80 13.84
CA ASN A 303 5.79 0.63 14.55
C ASN A 303 4.67 -0.04 15.35
N THR A 304 4.09 -1.12 14.82
CA THR A 304 2.96 -1.82 15.43
C THR A 304 3.36 -3.07 16.21
N LEU A 305 4.62 -3.21 16.65
CA LEU A 305 5.08 -4.38 17.41
C LEU A 305 4.17 -4.67 18.60
N SER A 306 3.83 -3.64 19.37
CA SER A 306 2.94 -3.75 20.54
C SER A 306 1.52 -4.22 20.20
N LEU A 307 1.10 -4.10 18.94
CA LEU A 307 -0.22 -4.49 18.46
C LEU A 307 -0.27 -5.92 17.92
N LEU A 308 0.86 -6.65 17.86
CA LEU A 308 0.91 -8.00 17.31
C LEU A 308 -0.15 -8.95 17.90
N PRO A 309 -0.40 -9.01 19.23
CA PRO A 309 -1.42 -9.88 19.79
C PRO A 309 -2.82 -9.55 19.27
N GLN A 310 -3.18 -8.26 19.18
CA GLN A 310 -4.49 -7.88 18.67
C GLN A 310 -4.60 -8.16 17.16
N LEU A 311 -3.57 -7.85 16.37
CA LEU A 311 -3.55 -8.10 14.93
C LEU A 311 -3.69 -9.59 14.60
N MET A 312 -3.00 -10.46 15.35
CA MET A 312 -3.16 -11.91 15.22
C MET A 312 -4.57 -12.36 15.62
N LYS A 313 -5.09 -11.84 16.75
CA LYS A 313 -6.42 -12.19 17.26
C LYS A 313 -7.54 -11.86 16.28
N ILE A 314 -7.49 -10.69 15.64
CA ILE A 314 -8.54 -10.28 14.68
C ILE A 314 -8.41 -10.98 13.32
N GLY A 315 -7.33 -11.73 13.08
CA GLY A 315 -7.15 -12.53 11.87
C GLY A 315 -6.40 -11.83 10.73
N VAL A 316 -5.57 -10.82 11.02
CA VAL A 316 -4.67 -10.26 10.00
C VAL A 316 -3.73 -11.36 9.48
N ARG A 317 -3.71 -11.55 8.16
CA ARG A 317 -2.97 -12.65 7.53
C ARG A 317 -1.48 -12.39 7.43
N ALA A 318 -1.10 -11.14 7.24
CA ALA A 318 0.29 -10.76 6.96
C ALA A 318 0.65 -9.38 7.53
N ILE A 319 1.89 -9.26 7.98
CA ILE A 319 2.54 -8.00 8.35
C ILE A 319 3.53 -7.61 7.28
N LYS A 320 3.40 -6.38 6.79
CA LYS A 320 4.27 -5.80 5.79
C LYS A 320 5.26 -4.82 6.37
N ILE A 321 6.52 -4.96 5.97
CA ILE A 321 7.57 -4.00 6.24
C ILE A 321 7.72 -3.06 5.02
N GLU A 322 7.68 -1.76 5.27
CA GLU A 322 8.01 -0.74 4.26
C GLU A 322 9.53 -0.59 4.16
N GLY A 323 10.04 -0.20 2.98
CA GLY A 323 11.45 0.16 2.86
C GLY A 323 12.17 -0.47 1.68
N ARG A 324 11.53 -0.63 0.51
CA ARG A 324 12.21 -1.13 -0.71
C ARG A 324 13.42 -0.31 -1.14
N GLN A 325 13.53 0.94 -0.70
CA GLN A 325 14.68 1.80 -0.98
C GLN A 325 15.80 1.68 0.06
N ARG A 326 15.58 0.93 1.15
CA ARG A 326 16.51 0.82 2.26
C ARG A 326 17.62 -0.19 1.94
N SER A 327 18.72 -0.08 2.68
CA SER A 327 19.89 -0.94 2.49
C SER A 327 19.60 -2.41 2.86
N PRO A 328 20.39 -3.37 2.35
CA PRO A 328 20.31 -4.76 2.81
C PRO A 328 20.47 -4.92 4.32
N ALA A 329 21.29 -4.07 4.97
CA ALA A 329 21.46 -4.06 6.42
C ALA A 329 20.19 -3.68 7.17
N TYR A 330 19.47 -2.65 6.71
CA TYR A 330 18.14 -2.30 7.23
C TYR A 330 17.18 -3.49 7.09
N VAL A 331 17.14 -4.10 5.91
CA VAL A 331 16.22 -5.21 5.63
C VAL A 331 16.52 -6.40 6.54
N ALA A 332 17.79 -6.77 6.71
CA ALA A 332 18.20 -7.84 7.64
C ALA A 332 17.75 -7.54 9.07
N GLN A 333 18.09 -6.36 9.59
CA GLN A 333 17.81 -5.97 10.98
C GLN A 333 16.31 -5.95 11.27
N VAL A 334 15.52 -5.26 10.45
CA VAL A 334 14.07 -5.14 10.66
C VAL A 334 13.39 -6.48 10.47
N THR A 335 13.78 -7.28 9.46
CA THR A 335 13.20 -8.62 9.25
C THR A 335 13.45 -9.52 10.46
N LYS A 336 14.68 -9.52 11.00
CA LYS A 336 15.03 -10.32 12.18
C LYS A 336 14.17 -9.94 13.38
N VAL A 337 14.10 -8.65 13.70
CA VAL A 337 13.31 -8.16 14.84
C VAL A 337 11.84 -8.57 14.70
N TRP A 338 11.26 -8.38 13.52
CA TRP A 338 9.85 -8.73 13.29
C TRP A 338 9.60 -10.23 13.28
N ARG A 339 10.53 -11.05 12.76
CA ARG A 339 10.43 -12.51 12.84
C ARG A 339 10.42 -12.97 14.29
N GLU A 340 11.40 -12.53 15.08
CA GLU A 340 11.48 -12.86 16.51
C GLU A 340 10.25 -12.41 17.28
N ALA A 341 9.70 -11.23 16.98
CA ALA A 341 8.49 -10.71 17.61
C ALA A 341 7.24 -11.51 17.24
N ILE A 342 7.08 -11.88 15.96
CA ILE A 342 5.96 -12.70 15.50
C ILE A 342 6.04 -14.09 16.14
N ASP A 343 7.22 -14.74 16.14
CA ASP A 343 7.41 -16.06 16.74
C ASP A 343 7.11 -16.03 18.24
N ASN A 344 7.65 -15.05 18.96
CA ASN A 344 7.40 -14.90 20.40
C ASN A 344 5.91 -14.66 20.71
N CYS A 345 5.23 -13.86 19.89
CA CYS A 345 3.80 -13.61 20.03
C CYS A 345 2.96 -14.86 19.72
N GLN A 346 3.36 -15.67 18.74
CA GLN A 346 2.69 -16.91 18.38
C GLN A 346 2.82 -17.97 19.47
N GLU A 347 4.00 -18.08 20.09
CA GLU A 347 4.23 -19.01 21.20
C GLU A 347 3.42 -18.64 22.45
N ASN A 348 3.35 -17.36 22.81
CA ASN A 348 2.74 -16.91 24.07
C ASN A 348 2.01 -15.55 23.93
N PRO A 349 0.86 -15.48 23.23
CA PRO A 349 0.21 -14.21 22.91
C PRO A 349 -0.23 -13.41 24.16
N HIS A 350 -0.63 -14.09 25.24
CA HIS A 350 -1.07 -13.45 26.48
C HIS A 350 0.06 -12.82 27.31
N ARG A 351 1.32 -13.22 27.07
CA ARG A 351 2.50 -12.69 27.76
C ARG A 351 3.40 -11.87 26.82
N TYR A 352 2.98 -11.69 25.58
CA TYR A 352 3.73 -10.92 24.61
C TYR A 352 3.88 -9.47 25.07
N SER A 353 5.11 -8.98 24.98
CA SER A 353 5.43 -7.56 25.04
C SER A 353 6.66 -7.31 24.17
N PRO A 354 6.76 -6.16 23.47
CA PRO A 354 7.96 -5.83 22.73
C PRO A 354 9.18 -5.81 23.64
N LYS A 355 10.21 -6.60 23.33
CA LYS A 355 11.46 -6.58 24.08
C LYS A 355 12.18 -5.24 23.90
N PRO A 356 12.83 -4.69 24.95
CA PRO A 356 13.57 -3.43 24.83
C PRO A 356 14.63 -3.42 23.72
N VAL A 357 15.29 -4.56 23.48
CA VAL A 357 16.28 -4.70 22.40
C VAL A 357 15.66 -4.52 21.01
N TRP A 358 14.45 -5.04 20.80
CA TRP A 358 13.72 -4.88 19.54
C TRP A 358 13.38 -3.42 19.27
N MET A 359 12.87 -2.73 20.31
CA MET A 359 12.56 -1.30 20.21
C MET A 359 13.81 -0.49 19.91
N SER A 360 14.90 -0.70 20.66
CA SER A 360 16.16 -0.01 20.45
C SER A 360 16.75 -0.23 19.04
N ASP A 361 16.60 -1.43 18.48
CA ASP A 361 17.05 -1.72 17.13
C ASP A 361 16.19 -1.05 16.05
N LEU A 362 14.87 -0.95 16.27
CA LEU A 362 13.97 -0.25 15.35
C LEU A 362 14.09 1.28 15.46
N ASP A 363 14.34 1.82 16.65
CA ASP A 363 14.56 3.26 16.89
C ASP A 363 15.70 3.80 16.02
N LYS A 364 16.81 3.04 15.91
CA LYS A 364 18.00 3.39 15.11
C LYS A 364 17.70 3.58 13.62
N VAL A 365 16.64 2.95 13.13
CA VAL A 365 16.25 2.95 11.71
C VAL A 365 14.91 3.63 11.47
N ALA A 366 14.33 4.22 12.52
CA ALA A 366 13.10 4.99 12.45
C ALA A 366 13.35 6.32 11.72
N GLU A 367 12.40 6.72 10.88
CA GLU A 367 12.42 8.05 10.31
C GLU A 367 12.25 9.09 11.44
N GLY A 368 13.06 10.15 11.41
CA GLY A 368 13.13 11.15 12.47
C GLY A 368 13.45 10.60 13.86
N GLN A 369 13.91 9.34 13.97
CA GLN A 369 14.12 8.64 15.25
C GLN A 369 12.85 8.58 16.12
N GLN A 370 11.69 8.54 15.48
CA GLN A 370 10.39 8.54 16.15
C GLN A 370 9.49 7.42 15.66
N HIS A 371 8.60 7.00 16.56
CA HIS A 371 7.62 5.96 16.32
C HIS A 371 6.21 6.46 16.57
N THR A 372 5.28 5.91 15.79
CA THR A 372 3.86 6.12 16.00
C THR A 372 3.08 4.83 15.68
N LEU A 373 1.91 4.70 16.31
CA LEU A 373 0.91 3.71 15.91
C LEU A 373 0.04 4.21 14.75
N GLY A 374 0.23 5.45 14.30
CA GLY A 374 -0.59 6.07 13.27
C GLY A 374 -2.08 5.96 13.60
N ALA A 375 -2.89 5.68 12.58
CA ALA A 375 -4.34 5.60 12.76
C ALA A 375 -4.82 4.43 13.62
N TYR A 376 -3.98 3.41 13.89
CA TYR A 376 -4.37 2.26 14.72
C TYR A 376 -4.74 2.66 16.14
N HIS A 377 -4.10 3.71 16.66
CA HIS A 377 -4.36 4.27 17.98
C HIS A 377 -4.96 5.67 17.85
N ARG A 378 -6.25 5.81 18.15
CA ARG A 378 -6.95 7.10 18.21
C ARG A 378 -7.39 7.34 19.64
N PRO A 379 -6.57 7.99 20.49
CA PRO A 379 -6.86 8.17 21.91
C PRO A 379 -8.09 9.06 22.19
N TRP A 380 -8.61 9.75 21.18
CA TRP A 380 -9.81 10.60 21.27
C TRP A 380 -11.12 9.88 20.90
N LYS A 381 -11.05 8.59 20.54
CA LYS A 381 -12.21 7.70 20.45
C LYS A 381 -12.26 6.85 21.70
#